data_AF-A0A3S4ML91-F1
#
_entry.id   AF-A0A3S4ML91-F1
#
_cell.length_a   1.000
_cell.length_b   1.000
_cell.length_c   1.000
_cell.angle_alpha   90.00
_cell.angle_beta   90.00
_cell.angle_gamma   90.00
#
_symmetry.space_group_name_H-M   'P 1'
#
loop_
_entity.id
_entity.type
_entity.pdbx_description
1 polymer ?
#
loop_
_entity_poly.entity_id
_entity_poly.type
_entity_poly.pdbx_seq_one_letter_code
_entity_poly.pdbx_strand_id
1 'polypeptide(L)' 'MFRRKTHTLATGPVNDLELALFPDEHGDLSIEILANKQRYDEPTLIQHAERLKMLIAQFRRGSGAVVRRCRYYAAR' A
#
# COMPACT_ATOMS: atom_id res chain seq x y z
N MET A 1 25.30 -5.90 9.03
CA MET A 1 24.36 -5.43 7.97
C MET A 1 23.06 -6.21 8.11
N PHE A 2 22.06 -5.67 8.81
CA PHE A 2 20.81 -6.39 9.12
C PHE A 2 19.84 -6.32 7.94
N ARG A 3 19.76 -7.41 7.16
CA ARG A 3 18.77 -7.58 6.09
C ARG A 3 17.47 -8.07 6.72
N ARG A 4 16.52 -7.17 7.02
CA ARG A 4 15.15 -7.58 7.38
C ARG A 4 14.44 -8.04 6.12
N LYS A 5 14.31 -9.35 5.96
CA LYS A 5 13.55 -9.97 4.87
C LYS A 5 12.12 -10.15 5.34
N THR A 6 11.23 -9.22 4.96
CA THR A 6 9.79 -9.36 5.19
C THR A 6 9.32 -10.60 4.43
N HIS A 7 8.97 -11.66 5.15
CA HIS A 7 8.28 -12.80 4.58
C HIS A 7 6.80 -12.44 4.59
N THR A 8 6.17 -12.35 3.42
CA THR A 8 4.71 -12.24 3.33
C THR A 8 4.13 -13.48 4.01
N LEU A 9 3.56 -13.30 5.21
CA LEU A 9 2.64 -14.28 5.77
C LEU A 9 1.48 -14.37 4.80
N ALA A 10 1.16 -15.57 4.32
CA ALA A 10 -0.07 -15.81 3.58
C ALA A 10 -1.24 -15.42 4.48
N THR A 11 -1.82 -14.24 4.27
CA THR A 11 -3.08 -13.87 4.89
C THR A 11 -4.16 -14.71 4.21
N GLY A 12 -5.07 -15.27 5.01
CA GLY A 12 -6.25 -15.96 4.49
C GLY A 12 -7.14 -15.02 3.67
N PRO A 13 -8.42 -15.35 3.43
CA PRO A 13 -9.31 -14.44 2.74
C PRO A 13 -9.33 -13.07 3.44
N VAL A 14 -9.02 -12.01 2.70
CA VAL A 14 -9.02 -10.64 3.22
C VAL A 14 -10.47 -10.25 3.53
N ASN A 15 -10.78 -10.02 4.80
CA ASN A 15 -12.16 -9.74 5.22
C ASN A 15 -12.67 -8.39 4.69
N ASP A 16 -11.77 -7.40 4.59
CA ASP A 16 -12.12 -6.04 4.19
C ASP A 16 -11.05 -5.40 3.30
N LEU A 17 -10.03 -4.80 3.90
CA LEU A 17 -8.90 -4.20 3.22
C LEU A 17 -7.64 -4.36 4.07
N GLU A 18 -6.55 -4.78 3.44
CA GLU A 18 -5.21 -4.89 4.00
C GLU A 18 -4.28 -3.92 3.25
N LEU A 19 -3.41 -3.25 4.02
CA LEU A 19 -2.46 -2.27 3.50
C LEU A 19 -1.06 -2.65 3.96
N ALA A 20 -0.15 -2.82 2.99
CA ALA A 20 1.26 -3.00 3.27
C ALA A 20 2.07 -1.79 2.79
N LEU A 21 2.90 -1.25 3.69
CA LEU A 21 3.76 -0.10 3.44
C LEU A 21 5.22 -0.56 3.46
N PHE A 22 5.91 -0.33 2.36
CA PHE A 22 7.30 -0.72 2.16
C PHE A 22 8.14 0.53 1.90
N PRO A 23 8.70 1.17 2.95
CA PRO A 23 9.69 2.21 2.75
C PRO A 23 10.96 1.57 2.16
N ASP A 24 11.64 2.26 1.25
CA ASP A 24 12.92 1.82 0.71
C ASP A 24 14.11 2.60 1.29
N GLU A 25 15.32 2.18 0.91
CA GLU A 25 16.57 2.75 1.39
C GLU A 25 16.88 4.14 0.81
N HIS A 26 16.27 4.48 -0.34
CA HIS A 26 16.34 5.83 -0.92
C HIS A 26 15.33 6.78 -0.28
N GLY A 27 14.56 6.25 0.68
CA GLY A 27 13.53 6.95 1.38
C GLY A 27 12.33 7.23 0.50
N ASP A 28 12.06 6.42 -0.55
CA ASP A 28 10.82 6.34 -1.31
C ASP A 28 9.84 5.33 -0.63
N LEU A 29 8.57 5.31 -1.06
CA LEU A 29 7.54 4.44 -0.47
C LEU A 29 6.83 3.60 -1.54
N SER A 30 6.74 2.29 -1.30
CA SER A 30 5.87 1.39 -2.06
C SER A 30 4.67 0.98 -1.21
N ILE A 31 3.49 0.96 -1.82
CA ILE A 31 2.22 0.62 -1.15
C ILE A 31 1.59 -0.55 -1.89
N GLU A 32 1.14 -1.56 -1.14
CA GLU A 32 0.29 -2.62 -1.66
C GLU A 32 -1.03 -2.63 -0.92
N ILE A 33 -2.12 -2.70 -1.69
CA ILE A 33 -3.49 -2.73 -1.18
C ILE A 33 -4.10 -4.06 -1.59
N LEU A 34 -4.52 -4.85 -0.62
CA LEU A 34 -5.33 -6.04 -0.84
C LEU A 34 -6.73 -5.75 -0.35
N ALA A 35 -7.76 -6.06 -1.13
CA ALA A 35 -9.13 -5.78 -0.73
C ALA A 35 -10.09 -6.90 -1.12
N ASN A 36 -11.14 -7.06 -0.33
CA ASN A 36 -12.21 -8.02 -0.60
C ASN A 36 -13.03 -7.58 -1.82
N LYS A 37 -13.01 -8.40 -2.88
CA LYS A 37 -13.80 -8.15 -4.11
C LYS A 37 -15.30 -8.05 -3.90
N GLN A 38 -15.83 -8.67 -2.85
CA GLN A 38 -17.27 -8.61 -2.54
C GLN A 38 -17.68 -7.26 -1.95
N ARG A 39 -16.72 -6.51 -1.39
CA ARG A 39 -16.97 -5.25 -0.69
C ARG A 39 -16.44 -4.03 -1.43
N TYR A 40 -15.44 -4.21 -2.28
CA TYR A 40 -14.81 -3.13 -3.04
C TYR A 40 -14.67 -3.47 -4.51
N ASP A 41 -15.06 -2.51 -5.34
CA ASP A 41 -14.78 -2.49 -6.76
C ASP A 41 -13.44 -1.78 -7.05
N GLU A 42 -12.84 -2.12 -8.18
CA GLU A 42 -11.55 -1.61 -8.61
C GLU A 42 -11.48 -0.07 -8.72
N PRO A 43 -12.49 0.64 -9.25
CA PRO A 43 -12.48 2.11 -9.28
C PRO A 43 -12.42 2.74 -7.88
N THR A 44 -13.16 2.19 -6.91
CA THR A 44 -13.14 2.68 -5.53
C THR A 44 -11.78 2.44 -4.88
N LEU A 45 -11.15 1.29 -5.13
CA LEU A 45 -9.80 0.99 -4.65
C LEU A 45 -8.74 1.95 -5.21
N ILE A 46 -8.82 2.25 -6.51
CA ILE A 46 -7.93 3.24 -7.14
C ILE A 46 -8.12 4.61 -6.49
N GLN A 47 -9.37 5.03 -6.26
CA GLN A 47 -9.64 6.33 -5.64
C GLN A 47 -9.13 6.40 -4.18
N HIS A 48 -9.27 5.32 -3.41
CA HIS A 48 -8.69 5.23 -2.06
C HIS A 48 -7.16 5.27 -2.08
N ALA A 49 -6.53 4.56 -3.03
CA ALA A 49 -5.09 4.59 -3.21
C ALA A 49 -4.57 6.02 -3.50
N GLU A 50 -5.25 6.75 -4.38
CA GLU A 50 -4.89 8.14 -4.70
C GLU A 50 -5.06 9.07 -3.49
N ARG A 51 -6.16 8.95 -2.75
CA ARG A 51 -6.36 9.70 -1.50
C ARG A 51 -5.25 9.43 -0.49
N LEU A 52 -4.84 8.16 -0.34
CA LEU A 52 -3.77 7.77 0.57
C LEU A 52 -2.41 8.35 0.13
N LYS A 53 -2.09 8.31 -1.16
CA LYS A 53 -0.88 8.96 -1.71
C LYS A 53 -0.86 10.45 -1.37
N MET A 54 -1.98 11.15 -1.58
CA MET A 54 -2.13 12.57 -1.27
C MET A 54 -2.00 12.87 0.22
N LEU A 55 -2.55 12.02 1.08
CA LEU A 55 -2.43 12.15 2.53
C LEU A 55 -0.97 11.99 2.97
N ILE A 56 -0.29 10.96 2.48
CA ILE A 56 1.13 10.71 2.76
C ILE A 56 2.00 11.88 2.27
N ALA A 57 1.73 12.43 1.09
CA ALA A 57 2.43 13.60 0.59
C ALA A 57 2.24 14.84 1.50
N GLN A 58 1.04 15.04 2.05
CA GLN A 58 0.75 16.15 2.96
C GLN A 58 1.48 16.04 4.30
N PHE A 59 1.54 14.84 4.89
CA PHE A 59 2.31 14.60 6.12
C PHE A 59 3.82 14.77 5.93
N ARG A 60 4.28 14.88 4.68
CA ARG A 60 5.70 14.88 4.31
C ARG A 60 6.20 16.22 3.79
N ARG A 61 5.56 17.33 4.17
CA ARG A 61 6.13 18.68 4.09
C ARG A 61 7.47 18.74 4.85
N GLY A 62 8.54 18.27 4.21
CA GLY A 62 9.91 18.20 4.75
C GLY A 62 10.79 17.04 4.28
N SER A 63 10.25 15.92 3.76
CA SER A 63 11.06 14.76 3.33
C SER A 63 10.71 14.31 1.91
N GLY A 64 11.70 13.95 1.09
CA GLY A 64 11.59 13.78 -0.36
C GLY A 64 11.05 12.45 -0.92
N ALA A 65 10.62 11.48 -0.09
CA ALA A 65 9.98 10.24 -0.59
C ALA A 65 8.89 10.50 -1.65
N VAL A 66 8.80 9.61 -2.61
CA VAL A 66 7.70 9.59 -3.56
C VAL A 66 7.05 8.22 -3.45
N VAL A 67 5.71 8.17 -3.47
CA VAL A 67 5.04 6.89 -3.66
C VAL A 67 5.30 6.45 -5.09
N ARG A 68 6.27 5.55 -5.26
CA ARG A 68 6.77 5.14 -6.58
C ARG A 68 5.96 4.02 -7.20
N ARG A 69 5.34 3.19 -6.37
CA ARG A 69 4.59 2.01 -6.81
C ARG A 69 3.40 1.77 -5.89
N CYS A 70 2.22 1.67 -6.49
CA CYS A 70 1.00 1.25 -5.81
C CYS A 70 0.45 0.04 -6.57
N ARG A 71 0.36 -1.11 -5.90
CA ARG A 71 -0.25 -2.31 -6.48
C ARG A 71 -1.55 -2.63 -5.75
N TYR A 72 -2.57 -2.98 -6.52
CA TYR A 72 -3.87 -3.37 -6.00
C TYR A 72 -4.13 -4.82 -6.39
N TYR A 73 -4.51 -5.62 -5.40
CA TYR A 73 -4.92 -6.99 -5.60
C TYR A 73 -6.28 -7.18 -4.97
N ALA A 74 -7.23 -7.62 -5.77
CA ALA A 74 -8.51 -7.96 -5.22
C ALA A 74 -8.43 -9.44 -4.80
N ALA A 75 -8.56 -9.70 -3.50
CA ALA A 75 -8.53 -11.03 -2.90
C ALA A 75 -9.88 -11.73 -3.14
N ARG A 76 -9.85 -13.06 -3.32
CA ARG A 76 -11.05 -13.89 -3.51
C ARG A 76 -11.76 -14.15 -2.19
#